data_AF-A0A832GH51-F1
#
_entry.id   AF-A0A832GH51-F1
#
_cell.length_a   1.000
_cell.length_b   1.000
_cell.length_c   1.000
_cell.angle_alpha   90.00
_cell.angle_beta   90.00
_cell.angle_gamma   90.00
#
_symmetry.space_group_name_H-M   'P 1'
#
loop_
_entity.id
_entity.type
_entity.pdbx_description
1 polymer ?
#
loop_
_entity_poly.entity_id
_entity_poly.type
_entity_poly.pdbx_seq_one_letter_code
_entity_poly.pdbx_strand_id
1 'polypeptide(L)'
;MTMVASSILCLLLLLVVPAGAGSTDHGKPLPPERLDPREQHLRNIVQLTFGGENAEAYFSFDERQIIYQAHADSGCDQIYV
;
A
#
# COMPACT_ATOMS: atom_id res chain seq x y z
N MET A 1 -1.11 -23.87 -37.36
CA MET A 1 -2.35 -24.04 -36.56
C MET A 1 -2.13 -24.02 -35.05
N THR A 2 -0.92 -24.21 -34.53
CA THR A 2 -0.60 -24.27 -33.08
C THR A 2 -0.35 -22.90 -32.43
N MET A 3 0.08 -21.91 -33.22
CA MET A 3 0.37 -20.55 -32.73
C MET A 3 -0.87 -19.76 -32.28
N VAL A 4 -2.03 -20.04 -32.87
CA VAL A 4 -3.28 -19.33 -32.55
C VAL A 4 -3.86 -19.77 -31.20
N ALA A 5 -3.69 -21.05 -30.85
CA ALA A 5 -4.18 -21.62 -29.58
C ALA A 5 -3.38 -21.12 -28.35
N SER A 6 -2.07 -20.90 -28.51
CA SER A 6 -1.20 -20.37 -27.44
C SER A 6 -1.51 -18.91 -27.10
N SER A 7 -1.80 -18.09 -28.12
CA SER A 7 -2.16 -16.67 -27.94
C SER A 7 -3.52 -16.49 -27.27
N ILE A 8 -4.49 -17.37 -27.54
CA ILE A 8 -5.82 -17.32 -26.90
C ILE A 8 -5.73 -17.74 -25.43
N LEU A 9 -4.89 -18.74 -25.09
CA LEU A 9 -4.67 -19.16 -23.70
C LEU A 9 -3.98 -18.06 -22.87
N CYS A 10 -3.03 -17.34 -23.47
CA CYS A 10 -2.34 -16.20 -22.84
C CYS A 10 -3.30 -15.00 -22.63
N LEU A 11 -4.21 -14.76 -23.59
CA LEU A 11 -5.23 -13.70 -23.48
C LEU A 11 -6.31 -14.03 -22.42
N LEU A 12 -6.67 -15.31 -22.26
CA LEU A 12 -7.59 -15.78 -21.22
C LEU A 12 -6.99 -15.70 -19.82
N LEU A 13 -5.67 -15.90 -19.67
CA LEU A 13 -4.94 -15.75 -18.40
C LEU A 13 -4.86 -14.29 -17.92
N LEU A 14 -4.91 -13.31 -18.83
CA LEU A 14 -4.89 -11.88 -18.49
C LEU A 14 -6.25 -11.34 -18.00
N LEU A 15 -7.35 -12.04 -18.24
CA LEU A 15 -8.70 -11.62 -17.83
C LEU A 15 -9.06 -11.98 -16.37
N VAL A 16 -8.18 -12.69 -15.65
CA VAL A 16 -8.39 -13.14 -14.26
C VAL A 16 -7.37 -12.50 -13.32
N VAL A 17 -6.93 -11.28 -13.60
CA VAL A 17 -6.31 -10.45 -12.55
C VAL A 17 -7.46 -9.68 -11.91
N PRO A 18 -7.90 -10.05 -10.69
CA PRO A 18 -8.83 -9.20 -9.98
C PRO A 18 -8.09 -7.88 -9.76
N ALA A 19 -8.65 -6.78 -10.27
CA ALA A 19 -8.25 -5.46 -9.85
C ALA A 19 -8.31 -5.45 -8.33
N GLY A 20 -7.15 -5.40 -7.68
CA GLY A 20 -7.07 -5.33 -6.22
C GLY A 20 -7.81 -4.09 -5.79
N ALA A 21 -9.06 -4.27 -5.35
CA ALA A 21 -9.83 -3.22 -4.73
C ALA A 21 -9.07 -2.81 -3.47
N GLY A 22 -8.47 -1.62 -3.49
CA GLY A 22 -7.84 -1.05 -2.32
C GLY A 22 -8.83 -1.06 -1.16
N SER A 23 -8.50 -1.78 -0.10
CA SER A 23 -9.33 -1.88 1.10
C SER A 23 -9.57 -0.48 1.66
N THR A 24 -10.83 -0.10 1.82
CA THR A 24 -11.29 1.19 2.39
C THR A 24 -11.09 1.28 3.91
N ASP A 25 -10.14 0.53 4.48
CA ASP A 25 -9.99 0.34 5.92
C ASP A 25 -9.05 1.37 6.57
N HIS A 26 -9.12 2.62 6.08
CA HIS A 26 -8.22 3.68 6.52
C HIS A 26 -8.52 4.01 7.98
N GLY A 27 -7.49 4.02 8.82
CA GLY A 27 -7.64 4.34 10.24
C GLY A 27 -7.99 3.16 11.15
N LYS A 28 -8.20 1.95 10.63
CA LYS A 28 -8.41 0.77 11.49
C LYS A 28 -7.09 0.03 11.80
N PRO A 29 -6.98 -0.58 13.00
CA PRO A 29 -5.84 -1.43 13.31
C PRO A 29 -5.71 -2.59 12.33
N LEU A 30 -4.47 -2.97 12.03
CA LEU A 30 -4.15 -4.12 11.22
C LEU A 30 -4.73 -5.41 11.83
N PRO A 31 -5.22 -6.34 11.00
CA PRO A 31 -5.71 -7.62 11.46
C PRO A 31 -4.55 -8.47 12.03
N PRO A 32 -4.81 -9.38 12.99
CA PRO A 32 -3.78 -10.14 13.69
C PRO A 32 -2.83 -10.92 12.77
N GLU A 33 -3.33 -11.40 11.63
CA GLU A 33 -2.55 -12.17 10.65
C GLU A 33 -1.45 -11.35 9.97
N ARG A 34 -1.54 -10.02 10.03
CA ARG A 34 -0.54 -9.08 9.49
C ARG A 34 0.44 -8.56 10.54
N LEU A 35 0.28 -8.95 11.81
CA LEU A 35 1.19 -8.58 12.89
C LEU A 35 2.28 -9.66 13.04
N ASP A 36 3.51 -9.25 13.36
CA ASP A 36 4.57 -10.20 13.69
C ASP A 36 4.27 -10.83 15.06
N PRO A 37 4.10 -12.15 15.17
CA PRO A 37 3.78 -12.80 16.43
C PRO A 37 4.88 -12.71 17.49
N ARG A 38 6.09 -12.26 17.12
CA ARG A 38 7.22 -12.03 18.03
C ARG A 38 7.18 -10.65 18.69
N GLU A 39 6.48 -9.68 18.11
CA GLU A 39 6.33 -8.33 18.66
C GLU A 39 5.20 -8.30 19.70
N GLN A 40 5.48 -7.80 20.90
CA GLN A 40 4.56 -7.90 22.04
C GLN A 40 3.96 -6.56 22.47
N HIS A 41 4.54 -5.45 22.00
CA HIS A 41 4.21 -4.10 22.44
C HIS A 41 3.33 -3.35 21.42
N LEU A 42 3.47 -3.65 20.13
CA LEU A 42 2.72 -2.97 19.07
C LEU A 42 1.39 -3.68 18.77
N ARG A 43 0.30 -3.24 19.41
CA ARG A 43 -1.04 -3.86 19.30
C ARG A 43 -2.04 -3.08 18.43
N ASN A 44 -1.79 -1.78 18.23
CA ASN A 44 -2.72 -0.86 17.55
C ASN A 44 -2.08 -0.25 16.30
N ILE A 45 -1.39 -1.06 15.50
CA ILE A 45 -0.74 -0.59 14.28
C ILE A 45 -1.82 -0.26 13.25
N VAL A 46 -1.83 0.97 12.74
CA VAL A 46 -2.74 1.41 11.67
C VAL A 46 -1.91 1.68 10.43
N GLN A 47 -2.30 1.09 9.29
CA GLN A 47 -1.67 1.38 8.00
C GLN A 47 -2.35 2.60 7.37
N LEU A 48 -1.59 3.66 7.14
CA LEU A 48 -2.10 4.92 6.58
C LEU A 48 -1.93 5.02 5.06
N THR A 49 -0.93 4.33 4.49
CA THR A 49 -0.64 4.34 3.04
C THR A 49 -0.60 2.91 2.49
N PHE A 50 -0.97 2.72 1.22
CA PHE A 50 -1.10 1.40 0.58
C PHE A 50 -0.10 1.19 -0.58
N GLY A 51 0.85 2.10 -0.73
CA GLY A 51 1.88 2.12 -1.77
C GLY A 51 2.85 3.28 -1.54
N GLY A 52 3.64 3.62 -2.55
CA GLY A 52 4.67 4.66 -2.50
C GLY A 52 6.09 4.08 -2.56
N GLU A 53 7.07 4.95 -2.75
CA GLU A 53 8.48 4.57 -2.92
C GLU A 53 9.28 4.64 -1.62
N ASN A 54 8.92 5.57 -0.71
CA ASN A 54 9.63 5.82 0.55
C ASN A 54 8.65 5.81 1.74
N ALA A 55 9.15 5.39 2.91
CA ALA A 55 8.39 5.38 4.16
C ALA A 55 9.13 6.20 5.23
N GLU A 56 9.19 7.51 5.03
CA GLU A 56 9.76 8.47 5.98
C GLU A 56 8.65 9.37 6.52
N ALA A 57 8.45 9.35 7.84
CA ALA A 57 7.45 10.17 8.52
C ALA A 57 7.90 10.59 9.91
N TYR A 58 7.41 11.74 10.36
CA TYR A 58 7.69 12.36 11.67
C TYR A 58 6.40 12.94 12.26
N PHE A 59 6.39 13.18 13.58
CA PHE A 59 5.32 13.97 14.19
C PHE A 59 5.63 15.46 14.11
N SER A 60 4.60 16.28 13.94
CA SER A 60 4.71 17.72 14.14
C SER A 60 5.14 18.03 15.57
N PHE A 61 5.70 19.23 15.79
CA PHE A 61 6.18 19.65 17.11
C PHE A 61 5.11 19.59 18.20
N ASP A 62 3.84 19.83 17.83
CA ASP A 62 2.69 19.77 18.73
C ASP A 62 2.02 18.39 18.80
N GLU A 63 2.61 17.37 18.14
CA GLU A 63 2.14 15.98 18.08
C GLU A 63 0.75 15.80 17.46
N ARG A 64 0.24 16.79 16.72
CA ARG A 64 -1.11 16.76 16.13
C ARG A 64 -1.16 16.26 14.70
N GLN A 65 -0.04 16.28 13.99
CA GLN A 65 0.04 15.99 12.56
C GLN A 65 1.20 15.04 12.27
N ILE A 66 1.08 14.32 11.16
CA ILE A 66 2.14 13.47 10.63
C ILE A 66 2.73 14.19 9.43
N ILE A 67 4.02 14.48 9.53
CA ILE A 67 4.83 15.00 8.45
C ILE A 67 5.32 13.81 7.64
N TYR A 68 5.11 13.79 6.33
CA TYR A 68 5.50 12.65 5.48
C TYR A 68 6.01 13.08 4.11
N GLN A 69 6.82 12.22 3.50
CA GLN A 69 7.30 12.40 2.13
C GLN A 69 6.35 11.74 1.13
N ALA A 70 6.05 12.43 0.02
CA ALA A 70 5.38 11.84 -1.13
C ALA A 70 5.97 12.33 -2.47
N HIS A 71 6.01 11.42 -3.44
CA HIS A 71 6.28 11.72 -4.85
C HIS A 71 4.94 11.95 -5.56
N ALA A 72 4.44 13.18 -5.50
CA ALA A 72 3.18 13.56 -6.15
C ALA A 72 3.43 14.03 -7.60
N ASP A 73 2.40 14.60 -8.24
CA ASP A 73 2.43 15.05 -9.65
C ASP A 73 3.47 16.14 -9.97
N SER A 74 4.20 16.65 -8.97
CA SER A 74 5.25 17.65 -9.12
C SER A 74 6.57 17.10 -9.69
N GLY A 75 6.70 15.78 -9.83
CA GLY A 75 7.88 15.13 -10.42
C GLY A 75 9.12 15.14 -9.52
N CYS A 76 8.96 15.41 -8.23
CA CYS A 76 9.99 15.30 -7.21
C CYS A 76 9.40 14.93 -5.85
N ASP A 77 10.27 14.50 -4.94
CA ASP A 77 9.90 14.22 -3.56
C ASP A 77 9.58 15.52 -2.82
N GLN A 78 8.45 15.55 -2.12
CA GLN A 78 8.02 16.68 -1.30
C GLN A 78 7.60 16.24 0.09
N ILE A 79 7.84 17.11 1.06
CA ILE A 79 7.43 16.93 2.45
C ILE A 79 6.11 17.69 2.68
N TYR A 80 5.12 16.97 3.20
CA TYR A 80 3.79 17.47 3.55
C TYR A 80 3.62 17.46 5.07
N VAL A 81 2.88 18.43 5.59
CA VAL A 81 2.48 18.56 7.01
C VAL A 81 0.96 18.52 7.08
#